data_AF-A0A1G6M2A6-F1
#
_entry.id   AF-A0A1G6M2A6-F1
#
_cell.length_a   1.000
_cell.length_b   1.000
_cell.length_c   1.000
_cell.angle_alpha   90.00
_cell.angle_beta   90.00
_cell.angle_gamma   90.00
#
_symmetry.space_group_name_H-M   'P 1'
#
loop_
_entity.id
_entity.type
_entity.pdbx_description
1 polymer ?
#
loop_
_entity_poly.entity_id
_entity_poly.type
_entity_poly.pdbx_seq_one_letter_code
_entity_poly.pdbx_strand_id
1 'polypeptide(L)'
;MTKQLPPVTDPSFRSALKAARENMRFSYRELARRAGIHAVMPSRYENADSADATLPSFATWEKLNAALFPTDAEAAESMTSPDEVRLKDASVEEIVAELKRRGAESVAINW
;
A
#
# COMPACT_ATOMS: atom_id res chain seq x y z
N MET A 1 3.21 17.27 -15.60
CA MET A 1 4.02 17.58 -14.42
C MET A 1 3.95 16.38 -13.49
N THR A 2 5.07 15.72 -13.23
CA THR A 2 5.13 14.61 -12.26
C THR A 2 4.93 15.16 -10.86
N LYS A 3 3.86 14.72 -10.17
CA LYS A 3 3.57 15.12 -8.79
C LYS A 3 4.49 14.33 -7.86
N GLN A 4 5.18 15.01 -6.94
CA GLN A 4 6.07 14.39 -5.95
C GLN A 4 5.91 15.06 -4.58
N LEU A 5 6.29 14.35 -3.51
CA LEU A 5 6.38 14.88 -2.15
C LEU A 5 7.46 15.97 -2.07
N PRO A 6 7.33 16.93 -1.14
CA PRO A 6 8.43 17.82 -0.77
C PRO A 6 9.66 17.02 -0.28
N PRO A 7 10.86 17.63 -0.28
CA PRO A 7 12.03 17.05 0.38
C PRO A 7 11.75 16.73 1.85
N VAL A 8 12.39 15.67 2.40
CA VAL A 8 12.14 15.22 3.78
C VAL A 8 12.46 16.27 4.86
N THR A 9 13.36 17.22 4.55
CA THR A 9 13.71 18.33 5.44
C THR A 9 12.74 19.50 5.38
N ASP A 10 11.81 19.50 4.43
CA ASP A 10 10.83 20.56 4.28
C ASP A 10 9.79 20.50 5.41
N PRO A 11 9.47 21.62 6.08
CA PRO A 11 8.46 21.67 7.13
C PRO A 11 7.08 21.17 6.70
N SER A 12 6.74 21.27 5.40
CA SER A 12 5.49 20.81 4.82
C SER A 12 5.48 19.33 4.45
N PHE A 13 6.61 18.62 4.57
CA PHE A 13 6.72 17.21 4.17
C PHE A 13 5.65 16.33 4.82
N ARG A 14 5.48 16.45 6.15
CA ARG A 14 4.56 15.59 6.91
C ARG A 14 3.10 15.80 6.51
N SER A 15 2.70 17.05 6.36
CA SER A 15 1.32 17.40 5.94
C SER A 15 1.07 17.00 4.50
N ALA A 16 2.06 17.18 3.61
CA ALA A 16 1.96 16.73 2.21
C ALA A 16 1.87 15.20 2.09
N LEU A 17 2.64 14.45 2.88
CA LEU A 17 2.58 12.99 2.93
C LEU A 17 1.20 12.50 3.38
N LYS A 18 0.68 13.09 4.46
CA LYS A 18 -0.66 12.77 4.97
C LYS A 18 -1.74 13.06 3.93
N ALA A 19 -1.72 14.25 3.33
CA ALA A 19 -2.69 14.64 2.32
C ALA A 19 -2.62 13.74 1.08
N ALA A 20 -1.42 13.37 0.62
CA ALA A 20 -1.25 12.45 -0.50
C ALA A 20 -1.81 11.06 -0.19
N ARG A 21 -1.52 10.52 1.00
CA ARG A 21 -2.04 9.23 1.46
C ARG A 21 -3.58 9.23 1.52
N GLU A 22 -4.16 10.28 2.10
CA GLU A 22 -5.61 10.43 2.24
C GLU A 22 -6.30 10.62 0.88
N ASN A 23 -5.69 11.36 -0.05
CA ASN A 23 -6.18 11.51 -1.42
C ASN A 23 -6.24 10.16 -2.17
N MET A 24 -5.28 9.26 -1.90
CA MET A 24 -5.28 7.90 -2.43
C MET A 24 -6.17 6.94 -1.63
N ARG A 25 -6.81 7.41 -0.55
CA ARG A 25 -7.62 6.62 0.39
C ARG A 25 -6.84 5.46 1.03
N PHE A 26 -5.53 5.57 1.15
CA PHE A 26 -4.71 4.53 1.78
C PHE A 26 -4.76 4.64 3.30
N SER A 27 -4.91 3.49 3.95
CA SER A 27 -4.54 3.35 5.36
C SER A 27 -3.02 3.41 5.52
N TYR A 28 -2.52 3.59 6.75
CA TYR A 28 -1.07 3.50 7.01
C TYR A 28 -0.49 2.15 6.57
N ARG A 29 -1.22 1.05 6.85
CA ARG A 29 -0.80 -0.30 6.47
C ARG A 29 -0.74 -0.45 4.95
N GLU A 30 -1.71 0.12 4.23
CA GLU A 30 -1.76 0.04 2.78
C GLU A 30 -0.63 0.83 2.11
N LEU A 31 -0.36 2.05 2.59
CA LEU A 31 0.79 2.83 2.11
C LEU A 31 2.10 2.09 2.40
N ALA A 32 2.25 1.53 3.60
CA ALA A 32 3.45 0.78 3.97
C ALA A 32 3.66 -0.44 3.07
N ARG A 33 2.59 -1.19 2.77
CA ARG A 33 2.61 -2.34 1.86
C ARG A 33 3.06 -1.93 0.47
N ARG A 34 2.46 -0.89 -0.10
CA ARG A 34 2.79 -0.39 -1.45
C ARG A 34 4.22 0.16 -1.56
N ALA A 35 4.67 0.87 -0.53
CA ALA A 35 6.03 1.40 -0.47
C ALA A 35 7.08 0.36 -0.05
N GLY A 36 6.69 -0.88 0.28
CA GLY A 36 7.61 -1.92 0.75
C GLY A 36 8.37 -1.55 2.03
N ILE A 37 7.66 -0.96 2.99
CA ILE A 37 8.20 -0.54 4.31
C ILE A 37 7.37 -1.13 5.46
N HIS A 38 7.89 -1.03 6.69
CA HIS A 38 7.20 -1.56 7.87
C HIS A 38 5.89 -0.78 8.17
N ALA A 39 4.84 -1.50 8.58
CA ALA A 39 3.47 -0.98 8.70
C ALA A 39 3.29 0.25 9.60
N VAL A 40 4.17 0.41 10.59
CA VAL A 40 4.12 1.54 11.54
C VAL A 40 4.77 2.82 10.99
N MET A 41 5.61 2.71 9.97
CA MET A 41 6.48 3.80 9.53
C MET A 41 5.69 5.00 8.97
N PRO A 42 4.64 4.82 8.15
CA PRO A 42 3.83 5.96 7.69
C PRO A 42 3.31 6.84 8.83
N SER A 43 2.83 6.22 9.92
CA SER A 43 2.37 6.96 11.10
C SER A 43 3.50 7.79 11.74
N ARG A 44 4.71 7.22 11.87
CA ARG A 44 5.88 7.92 12.44
C ARG A 44 6.38 9.08 11.56
N TYR A 45 6.18 8.97 10.25
CA TYR A 45 6.51 10.03 9.29
C TYR A 45 5.47 11.15 9.26
N GLU A 46 4.19 10.85 9.48
CA GLU A 46 3.13 11.85 9.44
C GLU A 46 2.93 12.59 10.78
N ASN A 47 3.07 11.89 11.91
CA ASN A 47 2.71 12.43 13.23
C ASN A 47 3.93 13.00 13.95
N ALA A 48 4.13 14.32 13.87
CA ALA A 48 5.25 15.02 14.52
C ALA A 48 5.19 14.98 16.05
N ASP A 49 3.98 14.96 16.63
CA ASP A 49 3.76 15.03 18.08
C ASP A 49 3.94 13.68 18.79
N SER A 50 4.17 12.61 18.05
CA SER A 50 4.43 11.29 18.62
C SER A 50 5.85 11.21 19.18
N ALA A 51 6.03 10.57 20.34
CA ALA A 51 7.37 10.28 20.88
C ALA A 51 8.25 9.46 19.91
N ASP A 52 7.59 8.75 18.98
CA ASP A 52 8.18 7.86 17.99
C ASP A 52 8.38 8.52 16.61
N ALA A 53 8.13 9.83 16.52
CA ALA A 53 8.21 10.60 15.28
C ALA A 53 9.61 10.55 14.67
N THR A 54 9.68 10.30 13.37
CA THR A 54 10.95 10.30 12.63
C THR A 54 10.72 10.74 11.19
N LEU A 55 11.79 10.86 10.41
CA LEU A 55 11.74 11.18 8.98
C LEU A 55 12.28 10.00 8.17
N PRO A 56 11.76 9.77 6.95
CA PRO A 56 12.26 8.70 6.11
C PRO A 56 13.66 9.02 5.58
N SER A 57 14.42 7.97 5.26
CA SER A 57 15.62 8.10 4.43
C SER A 57 15.26 8.55 3.00
N PHE A 58 16.24 9.02 2.23
CA PHE A 58 16.02 9.36 0.81
C PHE A 58 15.46 8.17 0.01
N ALA A 59 16.05 6.97 0.16
CA ALA A 59 15.55 5.77 -0.51
C ALA A 59 14.12 5.40 -0.09
N THR A 60 13.75 5.65 1.18
CA THR A 60 12.36 5.46 1.62
C THR A 60 11.43 6.53 1.06
N TRP A 61 11.90 7.76 0.93
CA TRP A 61 11.16 8.85 0.30
C TRP A 61 10.85 8.55 -1.17
N GLU A 62 11.79 7.98 -1.92
CA GLU A 62 11.55 7.54 -3.31
C GLU A 62 10.46 6.47 -3.39
N LYS A 63 10.50 5.47 -2.50
CA LYS A 63 9.46 4.42 -2.42
C LYS A 63 8.08 4.98 -2.08
N LEU A 64 8.02 5.97 -1.18
CA LEU A 64 6.76 6.65 -0.85
C LEU A 64 6.20 7.41 -2.06
N ASN A 65 7.07 8.07 -2.84
CA ASN A 65 6.65 8.75 -4.07
C ASN A 65 6.11 7.77 -5.11
N ALA A 66 6.81 6.66 -5.36
CA ALA A 66 6.34 5.62 -6.28
C ALA A 66 4.96 5.06 -5.86
N ALA A 67 4.75 4.86 -4.55
CA ALA A 67 3.48 4.36 -4.02
C ALA A 67 2.32 5.38 -4.13
N LEU A 68 2.60 6.68 -3.97
CA LEU A 68 1.59 7.75 -3.91
C LEU A 68 1.32 8.43 -5.25
N PHE A 69 2.30 8.38 -6.16
CA PHE A 69 2.23 8.99 -7.48
C PHE A 69 2.70 7.98 -8.53
N PRO A 70 2.03 6.81 -8.64
CA PRO A 70 2.39 5.83 -9.63
C PRO A 70 2.27 6.45 -11.02
N THR A 71 3.24 6.14 -11.88
CA THR A 71 3.12 6.48 -13.31
C THR A 71 2.03 5.64 -13.96
N ASP A 72 1.48 6.07 -15.10
CA ASP A 72 0.38 5.36 -15.77
C ASP A 72 0.71 3.87 -16.06
N ALA A 73 1.99 3.53 -16.23
CA ALA A 73 2.46 2.16 -16.38
C ALA A 73 2.38 1.35 -15.07
N GLU A 74 2.76 1.94 -13.93
CA GLU A 74 2.76 1.28 -12.62
C GLU A 74 1.36 1.22 -11.99
N ALA A 75 0.50 2.17 -12.34
CA ALA A 75 -0.91 2.17 -11.95
C ALA A 75 -1.65 0.96 -12.57
N ALA A 76 -1.35 0.62 -13.82
CA ALA A 76 -1.91 -0.56 -14.49
C ALA A 76 -1.51 -1.87 -13.81
N GLU A 77 -0.26 -2.00 -13.37
CA GLU A 77 0.21 -3.18 -12.62
C GLU A 77 -0.34 -3.23 -11.19
N SER A 78 -0.52 -2.09 -10.53
CA SER A 78 -1.06 -2.02 -9.16
C SER A 78 -2.57 -2.33 -9.08
N MET A 79 -3.30 -2.26 -10.20
CA MET A 79 -4.70 -2.74 -10.30
C MET A 79 -4.80 -4.26 -10.48
N THR A 80 -3.69 -4.98 -10.59
CA THR A 80 -3.66 -6.46 -10.61
C THR A 80 -3.35 -7.08 -9.24
N SER A 81 -3.65 -6.39 -8.14
CA SER A 81 -4.12 -7.14 -6.97
C SER A 81 -5.50 -7.66 -7.34
N PRO A 82 -5.73 -8.98 -7.47
CA PRO A 82 -7.08 -9.47 -7.72
C PRO A 82 -7.96 -8.89 -6.62
N ASP A 83 -9.11 -8.34 -7.01
CA ASP A 83 -10.14 -7.86 -6.07
C ASP A 83 -10.15 -8.82 -4.87
N GLU A 84 -9.93 -8.28 -3.66
CA GLU A 84 -10.01 -9.06 -2.43
C GLU A 84 -11.49 -9.46 -2.24
N VAL A 85 -11.94 -10.48 -2.99
CA VAL A 85 -13.25 -11.08 -2.83
C VAL A 85 -13.25 -11.74 -1.47
N ARG A 86 -14.10 -11.25 -0.57
CA ARG A 86 -14.26 -11.87 0.74
C ARG A 86 -14.76 -13.29 0.55
N LEU A 87 -14.31 -14.23 1.37
CA LEU A 87 -14.65 -15.65 1.23
C LEU A 87 -16.17 -15.92 1.13
N LYS A 88 -16.98 -15.13 1.82
CA LYS A 88 -18.45 -15.25 1.82
C LYS A 88 -19.13 -14.80 0.51
N ASP A 89 -18.44 -13.98 -0.28
CA ASP A 89 -18.94 -13.37 -1.51
C ASP A 89 -18.32 -14.08 -2.74
N ALA A 90 -17.35 -14.98 -2.52
CA ALA A 90 -16.70 -15.77 -3.56
C ALA A 90 -17.55 -17.00 -3.92
N SER A 91 -17.61 -17.30 -5.21
CA SER A 91 -18.12 -18.58 -5.73
C SER A 91 -17.18 -19.74 -5.35
N VAL A 92 -17.71 -20.97 -5.39
CA VAL A 92 -16.91 -22.17 -5.09
C VAL A 92 -15.74 -22.30 -6.07
N GLU A 93 -15.96 -21.95 -7.34
CA GLU A 93 -14.96 -21.97 -8.40
C GLU A 93 -13.81 -21.00 -8.13
N GLU A 94 -14.12 -19.78 -7.69
CA GLU A 94 -13.12 -18.78 -7.30
C GLU A 94 -12.30 -19.23 -6.10
N ILE A 95 -12.94 -19.85 -5.11
CA ILE A 95 -12.26 -20.41 -3.94
C ILE A 95 -11.31 -21.54 -4.36
N VAL A 96 -11.77 -22.46 -5.22
CA VAL A 96 -10.94 -23.57 -5.72
C VAL A 96 -9.76 -23.05 -6.56
N ALA A 97 -9.99 -22.07 -7.43
CA ALA A 97 -8.94 -21.45 -8.24
C ALA A 97 -7.87 -20.78 -7.36
N GLU A 98 -8.29 -20.06 -6.34
CA GLU A 98 -7.39 -19.41 -5.39
C GLU A 98 -6.60 -20.42 -4.55
N LEU A 99 -7.21 -21.52 -4.11
CA LEU A 99 -6.52 -22.60 -3.39
C LEU A 99 -5.46 -23.28 -4.28
N LYS A 100 -5.79 -23.57 -5.54
CA LYS A 100 -4.83 -24.14 -6.50
C LYS A 100 -3.69 -23.18 -6.81
N ARG A 101 -3.99 -21.89 -6.98
CA ARG A 101 -2.97 -20.83 -7.15
C ARG A 101 -1.98 -20.79 -5.99
N ARG A 102 -2.42 -21.12 -4.78
CA ARG A 102 -1.59 -21.22 -3.57
C ARG A 102 -0.87 -22.56 -3.40
N GLY A 103 -1.02 -23.48 -4.36
CA GLY A 103 -0.33 -24.76 -4.37
C GLY A 103 -1.12 -25.93 -3.78
N ALA A 104 -2.44 -25.80 -3.58
CA ALA A 104 -3.27 -26.96 -3.24
C ALA A 104 -3.34 -27.94 -4.43
N GLU A 105 -2.86 -29.16 -4.24
CA GLU A 105 -2.87 -30.20 -5.29
C GLU A 105 -4.27 -30.78 -5.53
N SER A 106 -5.09 -30.87 -4.47
CA SER A 106 -6.48 -31.34 -4.57
C SER A 106 -7.39 -30.63 -3.55
N VAL A 107 -8.68 -30.51 -3.88
CA VAL A 107 -9.71 -29.93 -3.02
C VAL A 107 -10.88 -30.90 -2.97
N ALA A 108 -11.21 -31.39 -1.76
CA ALA A 108 -12.36 -32.26 -1.53
C ALA A 108 -13.39 -31.49 -0.70
N ILE A 109 -14.62 -31.38 -1.21
CA ILE A 109 -15.73 -30.73 -0.54
C ILE A 109 -16.73 -31.81 -0.16
N ASN A 110 -16.91 -32.02 1.15
CA ASN A 110 -17.91 -32.93 1.69
C ASN A 110 -19.10 -32.09 2.14
N TRP A 111 -20.30 -32.48 1.70
CA TRP A 111 -21.57 -31.85 2.05
C TRP A 111 -22.34 -32.75 3.00
#